data_AF-A0A2E6MRV5-F1
#
_entry.id   AF-A0A2E6MRV5-F1
#
_cell.length_a   1.000
_cell.length_b   1.000
_cell.length_c   1.000
_cell.angle_alpha   90.00
_cell.angle_beta   90.00
_cell.angle_gamma   90.00
#
_symmetry.space_group_name_H-M   'P 1'
#
loop_
_entity.id
_entity.type
_entity.pdbx_description
1 polymer ?
#
loop_
_entity_poly.entity_id
_entity_poly.type
_entity_poly.pdbx_seq_one_letter_code
_entity_poly.pdbx_strand_id
1 'polypeptide(L)'
;MVRLGKIIFRELLDSDLDKLQIFCDECKNLGYNNNSSFDSIKLDKMKMPYGKYFVGIDESKDIIFNLAGVHHLPEVSPNAWRCLFRGAQLPGYAVSKGISKNMFKTGYQLAYVLPMQIEFIQNTYPDAEFYMSTNVDKDGSGKSIRMGNFVERLLKNNFLEKHSEQELFYTQQKIWKINLDYLDTVRP
;
A
#
# COMPACT_ATOMS: atom_id res chain seq x y z
N MET A 1 1.05 -0.55 -16.18
CA MET A 1 2.11 -1.54 -15.81
C MET A 1 3.44 -0.81 -15.79
N VAL A 2 4.27 -1.01 -14.76
CA VAL A 2 5.63 -0.48 -14.65
C VAL A 2 6.63 -1.64 -14.68
N ARG A 3 7.76 -1.48 -15.37
CA ARG A 3 8.79 -2.52 -15.51
C ARG A 3 10.19 -1.97 -15.18
N LEU A 4 10.91 -2.68 -14.33
CA LEU A 4 12.25 -2.35 -13.83
C LEU A 4 13.14 -3.59 -13.98
N GLY A 5 13.67 -3.81 -15.18
CA GLY A 5 14.37 -5.06 -15.51
C GLY A 5 13.44 -6.27 -15.38
N LYS A 6 13.73 -7.17 -14.45
CA LYS A 6 12.94 -8.38 -14.13
C LYS A 6 11.84 -8.16 -13.09
N ILE A 7 11.74 -6.95 -12.53
CA ILE A 7 10.69 -6.58 -11.61
C ILE A 7 9.57 -5.89 -12.39
N ILE A 8 8.33 -6.30 -12.17
CA ILE A 8 7.15 -5.66 -12.76
C ILE A 8 6.15 -5.25 -11.68
N PHE A 9 5.43 -4.16 -11.92
CA PHE A 9 4.29 -3.72 -11.11
C PHE A 9 3.05 -3.59 -11.98
N ARG A 10 1.95 -4.19 -11.53
CA ARG A 10 0.64 -4.15 -12.20
C ARG A 10 -0.48 -4.47 -11.22
N GLU A 11 -1.71 -4.29 -11.68
CA GLU A 11 -2.90 -4.82 -11.01
C GLU A 11 -2.78 -6.33 -10.79
N LEU A 12 -3.30 -6.83 -9.67
CA LEU A 12 -3.46 -8.26 -9.41
C LEU A 12 -4.50 -8.85 -10.37
N LEU A 13 -4.17 -10.00 -10.97
CA LEU A 13 -5.03 -10.76 -11.87
C LEU A 13 -5.44 -12.08 -11.24
N ASP A 14 -6.56 -12.66 -11.67
CA ASP A 14 -7.02 -13.96 -11.17
C ASP A 14 -6.03 -15.10 -11.51
N SER A 15 -5.26 -14.95 -12.58
CA SER A 15 -4.17 -15.88 -12.92
C SER A 15 -3.00 -15.88 -11.92
N ASP A 16 -2.98 -14.95 -10.96
CA ASP A 16 -1.92 -14.85 -9.96
C ASP A 16 -2.25 -15.51 -8.64
N LEU A 17 -3.44 -16.11 -8.49
CA LEU A 17 -3.90 -16.61 -7.20
C LEU A 17 -2.93 -17.62 -6.57
N ASP A 18 -2.31 -18.49 -7.37
CA ASP A 18 -1.29 -19.43 -6.88
C ASP A 18 -0.05 -18.69 -6.35
N LYS A 19 0.41 -17.65 -7.06
CA LYS A 19 1.55 -16.81 -6.62
C LYS A 19 1.19 -15.97 -5.38
N LEU A 20 -0.06 -15.53 -5.30
CA LEU A 20 -0.56 -14.77 -4.16
C LEU A 20 -0.66 -15.65 -2.92
N GLN A 21 -1.07 -16.92 -3.08
CA GLN A 21 -1.09 -17.90 -2.00
C GLN A 21 0.32 -18.10 -1.44
N ILE A 22 1.33 -18.28 -2.31
CA ILE A 22 2.74 -18.36 -1.91
C ILE A 22 3.16 -17.11 -1.14
N PHE A 23 2.82 -15.91 -1.63
CA PHE A 23 3.10 -14.66 -0.93
C PHE A 23 2.45 -14.60 0.48
N CYS A 24 1.21 -15.05 0.60
CA CYS A 24 0.50 -15.12 1.88
C CYS A 24 1.15 -16.13 2.85
N ASP A 25 1.60 -17.27 2.36
CA ASP A 25 2.30 -18.28 3.15
C ASP A 25 3.65 -17.75 3.65
N GLU A 26 4.41 -17.05 2.80
CA GLU A 26 5.62 -16.35 3.20
C GLU A 26 5.33 -15.25 4.24
N CYS A 27 4.26 -14.47 4.04
CA CYS A 27 3.81 -13.49 5.02
C CYS A 27 3.47 -14.14 6.37
N LYS A 28 2.82 -15.30 6.37
CA LYS A 28 2.52 -16.09 7.57
C LYS A 28 3.80 -16.52 8.27
N ASN A 29 4.77 -17.05 7.54
CA ASN A 29 6.07 -17.47 8.07
C ASN A 29 6.85 -16.30 8.69
N LEU A 30 6.70 -15.09 8.16
CA LEU A 30 7.32 -13.86 8.64
C LEU A 30 6.52 -13.16 9.77
N GLY A 31 5.37 -13.72 10.18
CA GLY A 31 4.47 -13.15 11.18
C GLY A 31 3.77 -11.85 10.73
N TYR A 32 3.53 -11.70 9.43
CA TYR A 32 2.69 -10.63 8.87
C TYR A 32 1.22 -11.07 8.88
N ASN A 33 0.60 -11.11 10.06
CA ASN A 33 -0.75 -11.66 10.27
C ASN A 33 -1.84 -10.99 9.39
N ASN A 34 -1.69 -9.71 9.06
CA ASN A 34 -2.63 -9.00 8.18
C ASN A 34 -2.52 -9.41 6.69
N ASN A 35 -1.54 -10.25 6.35
CA ASN A 35 -1.23 -10.69 5.00
C ASN A 35 -1.09 -12.22 4.89
N SER A 36 -1.40 -12.96 5.94
CA SER A 36 -1.13 -14.40 6.06
C SER A 36 -2.12 -15.32 5.33
N SER A 37 -3.18 -14.77 4.73
CA SER A 37 -4.19 -15.50 3.96
C SER A 37 -5.02 -14.54 3.10
N PHE A 38 -5.80 -15.10 2.17
CA PHE A 38 -6.77 -14.33 1.37
C PHE A 38 -7.80 -13.60 2.23
N ASP A 39 -8.26 -14.23 3.31
CA ASP A 39 -9.20 -13.62 4.27
C ASP A 39 -8.54 -12.46 5.02
N SER A 40 -7.28 -12.63 5.46
CA SER A 40 -6.55 -11.56 6.17
C SER A 40 -6.38 -10.31 5.31
N ILE A 41 -6.08 -10.49 4.02
CA ILE A 41 -6.03 -9.38 3.05
C ILE A 41 -7.41 -8.93 2.58
N LYS A 42 -8.51 -9.61 2.95
CA LYS A 42 -9.87 -9.30 2.48
C LYS A 42 -9.99 -9.34 0.96
N LEU A 43 -9.40 -10.37 0.32
CA LEU A 43 -9.32 -10.48 -1.13
C LEU A 43 -10.70 -10.41 -1.81
N ASP A 44 -11.72 -10.99 -1.19
CA ASP A 44 -13.11 -10.97 -1.67
C ASP A 44 -13.71 -9.56 -1.74
N LYS A 45 -13.26 -8.65 -0.88
CA LYS A 45 -13.69 -7.23 -0.83
C LYS A 45 -12.92 -6.33 -1.78
N MET A 46 -11.79 -6.79 -2.31
CA MET A 46 -10.88 -5.97 -3.13
C MET A 46 -11.17 -6.12 -4.62
N LYS A 47 -12.44 -5.88 -4.97
CA LYS A 47 -12.97 -5.88 -6.33
C LYS A 47 -13.70 -4.55 -6.60
N MET A 48 -13.53 -4.00 -7.81
CA MET A 48 -14.23 -2.77 -8.18
C MET A 48 -15.75 -2.99 -8.12
N PRO A 49 -16.54 -2.00 -7.66
CA PRO A 49 -16.15 -0.60 -7.39
C PRO A 49 -15.57 -0.34 -5.98
N TYR A 50 -15.29 -1.35 -5.17
CA TYR A 50 -14.87 -1.16 -3.77
C TYR A 50 -13.36 -1.08 -3.58
N GLY A 51 -12.59 -1.74 -4.45
CA GLY A 51 -11.13 -1.67 -4.37
C GLY A 51 -10.44 -2.59 -5.37
N LYS A 52 -9.12 -2.48 -5.42
CA LYS A 52 -8.28 -3.31 -6.29
C LYS A 52 -6.89 -3.49 -5.68
N TYR A 53 -6.33 -4.68 -5.85
CA TYR A 53 -4.95 -4.97 -5.48
C TYR A 53 -3.98 -4.71 -6.62
N PHE A 54 -2.78 -4.29 -6.25
CA PHE A 54 -1.61 -4.14 -7.11
C PHE A 54 -0.47 -4.94 -6.53
N VAL A 55 0.33 -5.53 -7.41
CA VAL A 55 1.43 -6.44 -7.05
C VAL A 55 2.74 -6.01 -7.69
N GLY A 56 3.83 -6.28 -6.98
CA GLY A 56 5.17 -6.36 -7.52
C GLY A 56 5.57 -7.82 -7.71
N ILE A 57 6.01 -8.17 -8.91
CA ILE A 57 6.43 -9.52 -9.30
C ILE A 57 7.90 -9.52 -9.69
N ASP A 58 8.65 -10.50 -9.18
CA ASP A 58 10.02 -10.80 -9.62
C ASP A 58 9.95 -11.93 -10.64
N GLU A 59 10.01 -11.59 -11.93
CA GLU A 59 9.93 -12.55 -13.04
C GLU A 59 11.11 -13.53 -13.06
N SER A 60 12.23 -13.21 -12.38
CA SER A 60 13.37 -14.13 -12.31
C SER A 60 13.13 -15.30 -11.35
N LYS A 61 12.20 -15.13 -10.41
CA LYS A 61 11.81 -16.13 -9.41
C LYS A 61 10.38 -16.61 -9.59
N ASP A 62 9.63 -15.96 -10.47
CA ASP A 62 8.19 -16.16 -10.69
C ASP A 62 7.35 -16.02 -9.41
N ILE A 63 7.64 -15.00 -8.59
CA ILE A 63 6.92 -14.75 -7.32
C ILE A 63 6.35 -13.34 -7.23
N ILE A 64 5.23 -13.19 -6.51
CA ILE A 64 4.82 -11.90 -5.94
C ILE A 64 5.69 -11.63 -4.72
N PHE A 65 6.31 -10.45 -4.68
CA PHE A 65 7.10 -10.02 -3.53
C PHE A 65 6.53 -8.76 -2.85
N ASN A 66 5.56 -8.11 -3.47
CA ASN A 66 4.97 -6.87 -2.98
C ASN A 66 3.47 -6.88 -3.30
N LEU A 67 2.64 -6.47 -2.33
CA LEU A 67 1.19 -6.36 -2.48
C LEU A 67 0.72 -5.08 -1.80
N ALA A 68 -0.15 -4.31 -2.45
CA ALA A 68 -0.88 -3.22 -1.80
C ALA A 68 -2.19 -2.91 -2.52
N GLY A 69 -3.22 -2.58 -1.77
CA GLY A 69 -4.55 -2.27 -2.29
C GLY A 69 -4.88 -0.79 -2.25
N VAL A 70 -5.79 -0.38 -3.12
CA VAL A 70 -6.56 0.87 -2.98
C VAL A 70 -8.02 0.50 -2.75
N HIS A 71 -8.63 1.06 -1.70
CA HIS A 71 -9.96 0.68 -1.23
C HIS A 71 -10.81 1.92 -0.95
N HIS A 72 -12.04 1.96 -1.44
CA HIS A 72 -12.98 3.05 -1.20
C HIS A 72 -13.23 3.20 0.31
N LEU A 73 -13.22 4.43 0.81
CA LEU A 73 -13.28 4.73 2.25
C LEU A 73 -14.39 5.76 2.54
N PRO A 74 -15.68 5.40 2.32
CA PRO A 74 -16.80 6.32 2.47
C PRO A 74 -16.96 6.89 3.89
N GLU A 75 -16.37 6.26 4.89
CA GLU A 75 -16.34 6.73 6.28
C GLU A 75 -15.48 7.99 6.49
N VAL A 76 -14.65 8.36 5.51
CA VAL A 76 -13.85 9.61 5.53
C VAL A 76 -14.51 10.67 4.65
N SER A 77 -14.83 10.33 3.40
CA SER A 77 -15.59 11.17 2.48
C SER A 77 -16.21 10.29 1.39
N PRO A 78 -17.31 10.70 0.72
CA PRO A 78 -17.88 9.94 -0.40
C PRO A 78 -16.87 9.66 -1.53
N ASN A 79 -15.85 10.52 -1.68
CA ASN A 79 -14.84 10.43 -2.72
C ASN A 79 -13.51 9.86 -2.21
N ALA A 80 -13.43 9.43 -0.94
CA ALA A 80 -12.18 9.00 -0.32
C ALA A 80 -11.78 7.60 -0.75
N TRP A 81 -10.50 7.43 -1.07
CA TRP A 81 -9.84 6.17 -1.38
C TRP A 81 -8.61 5.99 -0.52
N ARG A 82 -8.57 4.87 0.21
CA ARG A 82 -7.44 4.48 1.05
C ARG A 82 -6.41 3.74 0.22
N CYS A 83 -5.24 4.35 0.04
CA CYS A 83 -4.09 3.77 -0.61
C CYS A 83 -3.28 2.86 0.34
N LEU A 84 -2.48 1.98 -0.26
CA LEU A 84 -1.59 1.04 0.42
C LEU A 84 -2.29 0.17 1.48
N PHE A 85 -3.58 -0.10 1.27
CA PHE A 85 -4.38 -1.02 2.09
C PHE A 85 -3.75 -2.41 2.08
N ARG A 86 -3.51 -2.98 3.28
CA ARG A 86 -2.80 -4.25 3.47
C ARG A 86 -1.44 -4.31 2.76
N GLY A 87 -0.77 -3.16 2.63
CA GLY A 87 0.55 -3.06 2.03
C GLY A 87 1.59 -3.93 2.73
N ALA A 88 2.23 -4.85 2.00
CA ALA A 88 3.32 -5.67 2.50
C ALA A 88 4.37 -5.93 1.40
N GLN A 89 5.61 -6.18 1.83
CA GLN A 89 6.72 -6.54 0.95
C GLN A 89 7.57 -7.61 1.62
N LEU A 90 7.94 -8.65 0.86
CA LEU A 90 8.87 -9.67 1.32
C LEU A 90 10.29 -9.07 1.50
N PRO A 91 11.09 -9.61 2.43
CA PRO A 91 12.48 -9.18 2.61
C PRO A 91 13.34 -9.49 1.38
N GLY A 92 14.49 -8.81 1.26
CA GLY A 92 15.44 -9.01 0.14
C GLY A 92 15.19 -8.13 -1.08
N TYR A 93 14.16 -7.27 -1.06
CA TYR A 93 13.84 -6.33 -2.13
C TYR A 93 14.07 -4.88 -1.67
N ALA A 94 14.91 -4.14 -2.40
CA ALA A 94 15.11 -2.70 -2.22
C ALA A 94 15.24 -2.02 -3.60
N VAL A 95 14.73 -0.78 -3.72
CA VAL A 95 14.82 0.00 -4.99
C VAL A 95 16.25 0.44 -5.26
N SER A 96 17.03 0.75 -4.21
CA SER A 96 18.44 1.11 -4.33
C SER A 96 19.29 0.37 -3.30
N LYS A 97 20.53 0.04 -3.68
CA LYS A 97 21.57 -0.52 -2.79
C LYS A 97 22.26 0.56 -1.93
N GLY A 98 21.82 1.82 -2.03
CA GLY A 98 22.45 2.97 -1.38
C GLY A 98 21.55 3.59 -0.31
N ILE A 99 22.15 4.36 0.61
CA ILE A 99 21.44 5.09 1.66
C ILE A 99 20.86 6.38 1.05
N SER A 100 19.79 6.26 0.25
CA SER A 100 18.99 7.43 -0.12
C SER A 100 18.07 7.78 1.04
N LYS A 101 18.11 9.03 1.49
CA LYS A 101 17.15 9.56 2.48
C LYS A 101 15.75 9.79 1.87
N ASN A 102 15.62 9.74 0.54
CA ASN A 102 14.33 9.91 -0.15
C ASN A 102 13.63 8.55 -0.28
N MET A 103 12.53 8.38 0.46
CA MET A 103 11.77 7.13 0.52
C MET A 103 11.02 6.79 -0.77
N PHE A 104 10.66 7.79 -1.57
CA PHE A 104 10.13 7.61 -2.93
C PHE A 104 11.17 7.03 -3.89
N LYS A 105 12.44 6.94 -3.46
CA LYS A 105 13.54 6.31 -4.18
C LYS A 105 14.03 5.00 -3.54
N THR A 106 13.43 4.55 -2.43
CA THR A 106 13.91 3.35 -1.70
C THR A 106 12.85 2.27 -1.49
N GLY A 107 11.57 2.63 -1.39
CA GLY A 107 10.47 1.67 -1.18
C GLY A 107 9.58 1.48 -2.41
N TYR A 108 9.42 0.24 -2.89
CA TYR A 108 8.60 -0.05 -4.07
C TYR A 108 7.12 0.35 -3.90
N GLN A 109 6.59 0.24 -2.67
CA GLN A 109 5.23 0.65 -2.32
C GLN A 109 4.96 2.13 -2.66
N LEU A 110 5.82 3.05 -2.21
CA LEU A 110 5.65 4.49 -2.43
C LEU A 110 6.10 4.92 -3.83
N ALA A 111 7.17 4.32 -4.34
CA ALA A 111 7.78 4.71 -5.62
C ALA A 111 6.93 4.30 -6.83
N TYR A 112 6.26 3.14 -6.77
CA TYR A 112 5.60 2.56 -7.94
C TYR A 112 4.15 2.16 -7.68
N VAL A 113 3.84 1.51 -6.56
CA VAL A 113 2.48 1.02 -6.30
C VAL A 113 1.51 2.15 -6.01
N LEU A 114 1.90 3.11 -5.16
CA LEU A 114 1.04 4.24 -4.81
C LEU A 114 0.65 5.11 -6.03
N PRO A 115 1.60 5.55 -6.90
CA PRO A 115 1.24 6.27 -8.12
C PRO A 115 0.26 5.50 -9.01
N MET A 116 0.46 4.18 -9.18
CA MET A 116 -0.42 3.33 -9.97
C MET A 116 -1.84 3.25 -9.39
N GLN A 117 -1.96 3.16 -8.05
CA GLN A 117 -3.26 3.18 -7.38
C GLN A 117 -4.00 4.49 -7.62
N ILE A 118 -3.29 5.62 -7.50
CA ILE A 118 -3.84 6.96 -7.71
C ILE A 118 -4.30 7.11 -9.15
N GLU A 119 -3.44 6.82 -10.12
CA GLU A 119 -3.76 6.93 -11.56
C GLU A 119 -4.95 6.04 -11.94
N PHE A 120 -4.96 4.78 -11.48
CA PHE A 120 -6.05 3.84 -11.75
C PHE A 120 -7.40 4.36 -11.26
N ILE A 121 -7.45 4.89 -10.04
CA ILE A 121 -8.68 5.43 -9.47
C ILE A 121 -9.07 6.75 -10.15
N GLN A 122 -8.13 7.68 -10.37
CA GLN A 122 -8.42 8.96 -11.03
C GLN A 122 -8.98 8.79 -12.44
N ASN A 123 -8.50 7.79 -13.18
CA ASN A 123 -9.01 7.47 -14.52
C ASN A 123 -10.50 7.07 -14.52
N THR A 124 -11.02 6.59 -13.38
CA THR A 124 -12.43 6.18 -13.24
C THR A 124 -13.25 7.20 -12.43
N TYR A 125 -12.63 7.84 -11.44
CA TYR A 125 -13.24 8.77 -10.49
C TYR A 125 -12.37 10.04 -10.41
N PRO A 126 -12.60 11.02 -11.30
CA PRO A 126 -11.77 12.22 -11.39
C PRO A 126 -11.73 13.05 -10.09
N ASP A 127 -12.81 13.04 -9.32
CA ASP A 127 -12.94 13.77 -8.05
C ASP A 127 -12.44 12.98 -6.83
N ALA A 128 -11.72 11.87 -7.05
CA ALA A 128 -11.22 11.01 -5.98
C ALA A 128 -10.22 11.74 -5.06
N GLU A 129 -10.38 11.51 -3.77
CA GLU A 129 -9.48 11.99 -2.73
C GLU A 129 -8.69 10.81 -2.15
N PHE A 130 -7.37 10.96 -1.98
CA PHE A 130 -6.51 9.85 -1.59
C PHE A 130 -6.02 9.97 -0.15
N TYR A 131 -6.07 8.85 0.57
CA TYR A 131 -5.74 8.80 1.99
C TYR A 131 -4.86 7.61 2.33
N MET A 132 -4.12 7.72 3.42
CA MET A 132 -3.48 6.62 4.14
C MET A 132 -4.00 6.57 5.57
N SER A 133 -3.91 5.41 6.22
CA SER A 133 -4.24 5.30 7.64
C SER A 133 -3.18 4.54 8.43
N THR A 134 -3.05 4.91 9.69
CA THR A 134 -2.16 4.27 10.67
C THR A 134 -2.92 4.05 11.97
N ASN A 135 -2.76 2.89 12.60
CA ASN A 135 -3.35 2.64 13.92
C ASN A 135 -2.76 3.59 14.97
N VAL A 136 -3.60 4.03 15.91
CA VAL A 136 -3.19 4.81 17.09
C VAL A 136 -2.63 3.90 18.18
N ASP A 137 -3.20 2.71 18.36
CA ASP A 137 -2.91 1.81 19.50
C ASP A 137 -2.15 0.51 19.17
N LYS A 138 -1.61 -0.09 20.23
CA LYS A 138 -0.61 -1.19 20.30
C LYS A 138 -1.15 -2.59 19.97
N ASP A 139 -1.99 -2.76 18.97
CA ASP A 139 -2.49 -4.11 18.68
C ASP A 139 -1.52 -4.93 17.81
N GLY A 140 -0.75 -5.77 18.50
CA GLY A 140 -0.34 -7.10 18.05
C GLY A 140 0.91 -7.23 17.17
N SER A 141 1.38 -6.16 16.53
CA SER A 141 2.70 -6.20 15.89
C SER A 141 3.39 -4.84 15.98
N GLY A 142 4.49 -4.74 16.72
CA GLY A 142 5.30 -3.51 16.81
C GLY A 142 5.76 -2.93 15.46
N LYS A 143 5.53 -3.65 14.35
CA LYS A 143 5.71 -3.22 12.96
C LYS A 143 4.73 -2.11 12.55
N SER A 144 3.46 -2.14 12.98
CA SER A 144 2.47 -1.08 12.69
C SER A 144 2.81 0.23 13.40
N ILE A 145 3.34 0.15 14.62
CA ILE A 145 3.85 1.31 15.37
C ILE A 145 5.11 1.85 14.71
N ARG A 146 5.98 0.97 14.23
CA ARG A 146 7.16 1.40 13.46
C ARG A 146 6.73 2.13 12.19
N MET A 147 5.68 1.67 11.51
CA MET A 147 5.05 2.40 10.39
C MET A 147 4.36 3.69 10.84
N GLY A 148 3.64 3.72 11.95
CA GLY A 148 3.01 4.94 12.50
C GLY A 148 4.03 6.02 12.87
N ASN A 149 5.09 5.65 13.60
CA ASN A 149 6.21 6.53 13.92
C ASN A 149 7.02 6.89 12.66
N PHE A 150 7.10 6.01 11.67
CA PHE A 150 7.74 6.25 10.38
C PHE A 150 6.92 7.24 9.53
N VAL A 151 5.59 7.06 9.46
CA VAL A 151 4.61 7.96 8.82
C VAL A 151 4.66 9.34 9.48
N GLU A 152 4.61 9.40 10.82
CA GLU A 152 4.72 10.65 11.56
C GLU A 152 6.05 11.38 11.36
N ARG A 153 7.17 10.64 11.20
CA ARG A 153 8.51 11.23 11.02
C ARG A 153 8.85 11.57 9.58
N LEU A 154 8.34 10.84 8.59
CA LEU A 154 8.74 11.00 7.19
C LEU A 154 7.70 11.70 6.33
N LEU A 155 6.44 11.71 6.73
CA LEU A 155 5.35 12.21 5.90
C LEU A 155 4.82 13.58 6.35
N LYS A 156 5.33 14.12 7.47
CA LYS A 156 5.32 15.56 7.79
C LYS A 156 6.09 16.44 6.78
N ASN A 157 6.69 15.86 5.74
CA ASN A 157 7.41 16.56 4.68
C ASN A 157 6.49 17.01 3.53
N ASN A 158 5.39 17.72 3.82
CA ASN A 158 4.38 18.19 2.85
C ASN A 158 3.62 17.12 2.04
N PHE A 159 3.94 15.83 2.21
CA PHE A 159 3.31 14.74 1.45
C PHE A 159 2.02 14.19 2.09
N LEU A 160 1.98 14.04 3.42
CA LEU A 160 0.77 13.67 4.14
C LEU A 160 0.34 14.77 5.08
N GLU A 161 -0.92 15.16 4.98
CA GLU A 161 -1.57 16.10 5.88
C GLU A 161 -2.48 15.32 6.83
N LYS A 162 -2.38 15.60 8.14
CA LYS A 162 -3.26 14.96 9.12
C LYS A 162 -4.69 15.45 8.86
N HIS A 163 -5.60 14.53 8.55
CA HIS A 163 -6.99 14.84 8.26
C HIS A 163 -7.87 14.68 9.52
N SER A 164 -7.90 13.47 10.07
CA SER A 164 -8.73 13.13 11.23
C SER A 164 -8.11 12.00 12.06
N GLU A 165 -8.65 11.78 13.26
CA GLU A 165 -8.50 10.52 13.98
C GLU A 165 -9.89 9.97 14.23
N GLN A 166 -10.13 8.72 13.88
CA GLN A 166 -11.45 8.10 14.00
C GLN A 166 -11.32 6.59 14.16
N GLU A 167 -12.34 5.98 14.75
CA GLU A 167 -12.45 4.53 14.78
C GLU A 167 -12.86 4.02 13.40
N LEU A 168 -12.03 3.14 12.82
CA LEU A 168 -12.32 2.43 11.58
C LEU A 168 -12.21 0.94 11.85
N PHE A 169 -13.30 0.21 11.62
CA PHE A 169 -13.36 -1.25 11.80
C PHE A 169 -12.88 -1.70 13.20
N TYR A 170 -13.39 -1.07 14.26
CA TYR A 170 -13.05 -1.35 15.67
C TYR A 170 -11.59 -1.06 16.03
N THR A 171 -10.92 -0.20 15.28
CA THR A 171 -9.55 0.21 15.57
C THR A 171 -9.42 1.72 15.41
N GLN A 172 -8.93 2.38 16.45
CA GLN A 172 -8.61 3.80 16.39
C GLN A 172 -7.47 4.04 15.40
N GLN A 173 -7.71 4.88 14.39
CA GLN A 173 -6.77 5.15 13.29
C GLN A 173 -6.62 6.65 13.08
N LYS A 174 -5.38 7.08 12.78
CA LYS A 174 -5.09 8.39 12.20
C LYS A 174 -5.28 8.30 10.70
N ILE A 175 -5.99 9.27 10.14
CA ILE A 175 -6.24 9.41 8.70
C ILE A 175 -5.39 10.55 8.18
N TRP A 176 -4.71 10.27 7.08
CA TRP A 176 -3.77 11.18 6.45
C TRP A 176 -4.18 11.41 5.00
N LYS A 177 -4.43 12.66 4.61
CA LYS A 177 -4.70 13.01 3.22
C LYS A 177 -3.37 13.09 2.46
N ILE A 178 -3.32 12.48 1.28
CA ILE A 178 -2.16 12.54 0.39
C ILE A 178 -2.18 13.85 -0.38
N ASN A 179 -1.08 14.59 -0.33
CA ASN A 179 -0.84 15.77 -1.16
C ASN A 179 -0.33 15.32 -2.54
N LEU A 180 -1.22 15.39 -3.55
CA LEU A 180 -0.92 14.94 -4.91
C LEU A 180 0.11 15.84 -5.61
N ASP A 181 0.03 17.16 -5.41
CA ASP A 181 0.96 18.12 -5.98
C ASP A 181 2.40 17.81 -5.54
N TYR A 182 2.59 17.52 -4.25
CA TYR A 182 3.90 17.12 -3.75
C TYR A 182 4.36 15.80 -4.36
N LEU A 183 3.46 14.80 -4.49
CA LEU A 183 3.78 13.51 -5.08
C LEU A 183 4.31 13.67 -6.52
N ASP A 184 3.72 14.55 -7.33
CA ASP A 184 4.18 14.86 -8.68
C ASP A 184 5.62 15.38 -8.73
N THR A 185 6.07 16.08 -7.68
CA THR A 185 7.45 16.62 -7.63
C THR A 185 8.51 15.59 -7.22
N VAL A 186 8.12 14.48 -6.59
CA VAL A 186 9.05 13.52 -5.97
C VAL A 186 9.03 12.12 -6.58
N ARG A 187 8.09 11.84 -7.49
CA ARG A 187 8.04 10.60 -8.26
C ARG A 187 9.35 10.40 -9.07
N PRO A 188 9.86 9.16 -9.20
CA PRO A 188 11.07 8.86 -9.98
C PRO A 188 10.95 9.21 -11.46
#